data_AF-A0A9E5E0Q0-F1
#
_entry.id   AF-A0A9E5E0Q0-F1
#
_cell.length_a   1.000
_cell.length_b   1.000
_cell.length_c   1.000
_cell.angle_alpha   90.00
_cell.angle_beta   90.00
_cell.angle_gamma   90.00
#
_symmetry.space_group_name_H-M   'P 1'
#
loop_
_entity.id
_entity.type
_entity.pdbx_description
1 polymer ?
#
loop_
_entity_poly.entity_id
_entity_poly.type
_entity_poly.pdbx_seq_one_letter_code
_entity_poly.pdbx_strand_id
1 'polypeptide(L)' 'MNSKSKIPSIPIDKPIAWTDWLKGRKARRELSLRVAPGGTRRKQSSSDRRLRKLFNGERGLPFRPTSEL' A
#
# COMPACT_ATOMS: atom_id res chain seq x y z
N MET A 1 -28.96 6.08 -8.18
CA MET A 1 -28.12 5.16 -8.98
C MET A 1 -26.99 4.64 -8.10
N ASN A 2 -27.08 3.40 -7.63
CA ASN A 2 -25.97 2.75 -6.94
C ASN A 2 -24.93 2.35 -8.00
N SER A 3 -23.98 3.24 -8.25
CA SER A 3 -22.81 2.89 -9.05
C SER A 3 -22.13 1.69 -8.38
N LYS A 4 -22.03 0.57 -9.10
CA LYS A 4 -21.27 -0.58 -8.63
C LYS A 4 -19.87 -0.07 -8.27
N SER A 5 -19.50 -0.21 -7.00
CA SER A 5 -18.18 0.20 -6.51
C SER A 5 -17.12 -0.40 -7.44
N LYS A 6 -16.27 0.46 -8.03
CA LYS A 6 -15.08 0.02 -8.79
C LYS A 6 -14.06 -0.65 -7.88
N ILE A 7 -14.20 -0.51 -6.56
CA ILE A 7 -13.30 -1.07 -5.56
C ILE A 7 -13.76 -2.51 -5.29
N PRO A 8 -12.88 -3.52 -5.46
CA PRO A 8 -13.20 -4.90 -5.13
C PRO A 8 -13.58 -5.00 -3.65
N SER A 9 -14.81 -5.43 -3.37
CA SER A 9 -15.24 -5.73 -2.01
C SER A 9 -14.67 -7.09 -1.61
N ILE A 10 -13.96 -7.15 -0.48
CA ILE A 10 -13.49 -8.42 0.08
C ILE A 10 -14.72 -9.12 0.68
N PRO A 11 -15.07 -10.34 0.26
CA PRO A 11 -16.17 -11.07 0.87
C PRO A 11 -15.82 -11.41 2.33
N ILE A 12 -16.70 -11.06 3.26
CA ILE A 12 -16.51 -11.30 4.71
C ILE A 12 -16.79 -12.77 5.04
N ASP A 13 -17.80 -13.35 4.39
CA ASP A 13 -18.30 -14.69 4.71
C ASP A 13 -17.78 -15.79 3.77
N LYS A 14 -16.78 -15.49 2.93
CA LYS A 14 -16.25 -16.45 1.95
C LYS A 14 -14.73 -16.37 1.85
N PRO A 15 -14.04 -17.50 1.60
CA PRO A 15 -12.63 -17.49 1.26
C PRO A 15 -12.37 -16.59 0.05
N ILE A 16 -11.32 -15.77 0.13
CA ILE A 16 -10.89 -14.92 -0.98
C ILE A 16 -9.92 -15.70 -1.87
N ALA A 17 -10.17 -15.70 -3.18
CA ALA A 17 -9.19 -16.22 -4.12
C ALA A 17 -7.95 -15.32 -4.15
N TRP A 18 -6.77 -15.91 -4.32
CA TRP A 18 -5.51 -15.16 -4.40
C TRP A 18 -5.55 -14.04 -5.47
N THR A 19 -6.15 -14.33 -6.61
CA THR A 19 -6.33 -13.37 -7.72
C THR A 19 -7.20 -12.17 -7.33
N ASP A 20 -8.27 -12.40 -6.57
CA ASP A 20 -9.15 -11.33 -6.09
C ASP A 20 -8.45 -10.49 -5.01
N TRP A 21 -7.63 -11.14 -4.17
CA TRP A 21 -6.79 -10.44 -3.21
C TRP A 21 -5.80 -9.49 -3.90
N LEU A 22 -5.11 -9.96 -4.96
CA LEU A 22 -4.18 -9.13 -5.75
C LEU A 22 -4.90 -7.94 -6.40
N LYS A 23 -6.06 -8.17 -7.04
CA LYS A 23 -6.88 -7.09 -7.62
C LYS A 23 -7.28 -6.05 -6.58
N GLY A 24 -7.74 -6.48 -5.41
CA GLY A 24 -8.08 -5.61 -4.30
C GLY A 24 -6.87 -4.82 -3.78
N ARG A 25 -5.72 -5.49 -3.64
CA ARG A 25 -4.47 -4.85 -3.22
C ARG A 25 -4.02 -3.77 -4.20
N LYS A 26 -4.07 -4.05 -5.50
CA LYS A 26 -3.75 -3.09 -6.57
C LYS A 26 -4.67 -1.88 -6.52
N ALA A 27 -5.98 -2.09 -6.46
CA ALA A 27 -6.96 -1.00 -6.38
C ALA A 27 -6.76 -0.10 -5.15
N ARG A 28 -6.50 -0.68 -3.97
CA ARG A 28 -6.19 0.11 -2.75
C ARG A 28 -4.89 0.89 -2.89
N ARG A 29 -3.87 0.33 -3.52
CA ARG A 29 -2.59 1.00 -3.78
C ARG A 29 -2.77 2.20 -4.71
N GLU A 30 -3.48 2.03 -5.82
CA GLU A 30 -3.77 3.10 -6.79
C GLU A 30 -4.59 4.23 -6.15
N LEU A 31 -5.58 3.89 -5.32
CA LEU A 31 -6.36 4.89 -4.59
C LEU A 31 -5.50 5.66 -3.58
N SER A 32 -4.67 4.95 -2.80
CA SER A 32 -3.76 5.57 -1.83
C SER A 32 -2.79 6.55 -2.49
N LEU A 33 -2.30 6.25 -3.70
CA LEU A 33 -1.37 7.10 -4.44
C LEU A 33 -1.97 8.44 -4.86
N ARG A 34 -3.30 8.54 -4.97
CA ARG A 34 -3.98 9.82 -5.25
C ARG A 34 -3.93 10.79 -4.06
N VAL A 35 -3.83 10.26 -2.84
CA VAL A 35 -3.83 11.04 -1.60
C VAL A 35 -2.39 11.29 -1.13
N ALA A 36 -1.52 10.30 -1.24
CA ALA A 36 -0.12 10.39 -0.87
C ALA A 36 0.75 9.71 -1.94
N PRO A 37 1.55 10.48 -2.70
CA PRO A 37 2.45 9.93 -3.70
C PRO A 37 3.36 8.84 -3.14
N GLY A 38 3.79 7.94 -4.03
CA GLY A 38 4.69 6.85 -3.67
C GLY A 38 5.98 7.38 -3.08
N GLY A 39 6.37 6.85 -1.91
CA GLY A 39 7.60 7.26 -1.24
C GLY A 39 7.51 8.58 -0.48
N THR A 40 6.35 9.23 -0.38
CA THR A 40 6.16 10.37 0.52
C THR A 40 6.47 9.94 1.96
N ARG A 41 7.57 10.46 2.51
CA ARG A 41 8.02 10.23 3.87
C ARG A 41 8.28 11.57 4.54
N ARG A 42 8.09 11.61 5.86
CA ARG A 42 8.57 12.75 6.65
C ARG A 42 10.10 12.84 6.51
N LYS A 43 10.62 14.07 6.37
CA LYS A 43 12.07 14.31 6.29
C LYS A 43 12.79 13.74 7.51
N GLN A 44 12.23 13.98 8.70
CA GLN A 44 12.81 13.62 10.00
C GLN A 44 11.75 13.06 10.96
N SER A 45 12.17 12.21 11.91
CA SER A 45 11.36 11.78 13.05
C SER A 45 12.26 11.39 14.23
N SER A 46 11.69 11.38 15.44
CA SER A 46 12.38 10.89 16.65
C SER A 46 12.82 9.42 16.55
N SER A 47 12.23 8.64 15.64
CA SER A 47 12.55 7.23 15.43
C SER A 47 13.65 6.96 14.39
N ASP A 48 14.22 8.00 13.77
CA ASP A 48 15.13 7.84 12.63
C ASP A 48 16.34 6.97 12.95
N ARG A 49 16.95 7.16 14.12
CA ARG A 49 18.08 6.34 14.57
C ARG A 49 17.72 4.86 14.58
N ARG A 50 16.54 4.51 15.10
CA ARG A 50 16.06 3.12 15.17
C ARG A 50 15.77 2.57 13.77
N LEU A 51 15.08 3.36 12.93
CA LEU A 51 14.70 2.94 11.59
C LEU A 51 15.93 2.72 10.70
N ARG A 52 16.90 3.65 10.71
CA ARG A 52 18.16 3.51 9.98
C ARG A 52 18.96 2.30 10.40
N LYS A 53 18.98 1.96 11.69
CA LYS A 53 19.61 0.73 12.17
C LYS A 53 18.92 -0.52 11.63
N LEU A 54 17.59 -0.51 11.54
CA LEU A 54 16.80 -1.66 11.06
C LEU A 54 16.82 -1.81 9.54
N PHE A 55 16.99 -0.72 8.80
CA PHE A 55 16.90 -0.70 7.33
C PHE A 55 18.19 -0.22 6.67
N ASN A 56 19.36 -0.69 7.12
CA ASN A 56 20.66 -0.47 6.44
C ASN A 56 20.95 1.00 6.08
N GLY A 57 20.68 1.93 7.01
CA GLY A 57 20.86 3.37 6.82
C GLY A 57 19.63 4.10 6.29
N GLU A 58 18.62 3.37 5.82
CA GLU A 58 17.35 3.90 5.32
C GLU A 58 16.27 4.00 6.39
N ARG A 59 15.20 4.74 6.12
CA ARG A 59 14.07 4.86 7.07
C ARG A 59 12.98 3.81 6.91
N GLY A 60 13.22 2.79 6.09
CA GLY A 60 12.24 1.80 5.68
C GLY A 60 12.58 1.24 4.31
N LEU A 61 12.01 0.06 4.00
CA LEU A 61 12.17 -0.60 2.70
C LEU A 61 11.89 0.36 1.53
N PRO A 62 12.59 0.24 0.38
CA PRO A 62 12.35 1.09 -0.77
C PRO A 62 10.89 1.00 -1.22
N PHE A 63 10.36 2.12 -1.72
CA PHE A 63 9.02 2.12 -2.28
C PHE A 63 9.00 1.27 -3.56
N ARG A 64 8.20 0.21 -3.58
CA ARG A 64 7.95 -0.59 -4.80
C ARG A 64 6.76 -0.01 -5.58
N PRO A 65 6.93 0.24 -6.90
CA PRO A 65 5.86 0.73 -7.75
C PRO A 65 4.73 -0.29 -7.87
N THR A 66 3.52 0.20 -8.16
CA THR A 66 2.32 -0.65 -8.24
C THR A 66 2.38 -1.66 -9.40
N SER A 67 3.20 -1.41 -10.41
CA SER A 67 3.44 -2.33 -11.53
C SER A 67 4.19 -3.61 -11.12
N GLU A 68 4.88 -3.61 -9.98
CA GLU A 68 5.64 -4.75 -9.45
C GLU A 68 4.86 -5.56 -8.39
N LEU A 69 3.55 -5.26 -8.21
CA LEU A 69 2.64 -5.93 -7.28
C LEU A 69 1.73 -6.93 -7.99
#